data_AF-A0A258EK00-F1
#
_entry.id   AF-A0A258EK00-F1
#
_cell.length_a   1.000
_cell.length_b   1.000
_cell.length_c   1.000
_cell.angle_alpha   90.00
_cell.angle_beta   90.00
_cell.angle_gamma   90.00
#
_symmetry.space_group_name_H-M   'P 1'
#
loop_
_entity.id
_entity.type
_entity.pdbx_description
1 polymer ?
#
loop_
_entity_poly.entity_id
_entity_poly.type
_entity_poly.pdbx_seq_one_letter_code
_entity_poly.pdbx_strand_id
1 'polypeptide(L)'
;MLPKSEREAPMQGFFVPGPHDDGDPVTGHYYEIASDDPSRPQVWGYTAALSYAPGDSFRLHAMSSASQARLTIARDGLIPRTVLETTIATRFAATPPDCSVTGCAWPLAFETAIPPDWPTGVYTVTLAVDGHRSQAIFVLKPAQPVARLAMILATGTWCAYNDWGGSNHYQGLTGPSGGDFAAKVSLLRPWATGFVRWPEDAPRIPHASPLLTRPRYPHMDYARERGISKKYASSGWPAFERPFALWAEAQGIALDHYTQHDLHADPRFLDAYPRAVIVGHDEYWTWEMRDHLDAWVDRGGQLARFAGNFYWQTRLSPDLTTQTCYKTRAEAEDPLGATDRLTSFWDHPRAGRPAVASMGLTGSMGVYAGWSRCAAHGAGGFTLYRPDHWALKGTGLGYGDVLGAASKIFGYEVDGIDYETRHGLPYPAEGTGLEGELTIIGLSLATTLAHHTGPHDMDFFVGTLDAEEVARTRYGAVTPETVGLASRGNGCIADYRRGRGAVFNAGSCEWVAGLISRERPVEVVTRNVLLGDWGQAASTDPLFAARHMG
;
A
#
# COMPACT_ATOMS: atom_id res chain seq x y z
N MET A 1 0.46 -13.46 -30.98
CA MET A 1 -0.10 -14.49 -30.08
C MET A 1 0.81 -15.69 -30.13
N LEU A 2 1.36 -16.14 -29.00
CA LEU A 2 2.01 -17.44 -28.91
C LEU A 2 0.96 -18.56 -29.08
N PRO A 3 1.31 -19.74 -29.61
CA PRO A 3 0.37 -20.86 -29.78
C PRO A 3 -0.32 -21.24 -28.46
N LYS A 4 -1.56 -21.74 -28.53
CA LYS A 4 -2.38 -22.13 -27.36
C LYS A 4 -1.72 -23.24 -26.50
N SER A 5 -0.85 -24.05 -27.08
CA SER A 5 -0.26 -25.24 -26.44
C SER A 5 0.89 -24.96 -25.47
N GLU A 6 1.37 -23.72 -25.34
CA GLU A 6 2.42 -23.33 -24.38
C GLU A 6 1.86 -22.58 -23.15
N ARG A 7 0.54 -22.40 -23.05
CA ARG A 7 -0.14 -21.58 -22.02
C ARG A 7 -0.71 -22.36 -20.82
N GLU A 8 -0.55 -23.68 -20.79
CA GLU A 8 -1.16 -24.56 -19.78
C GLU A 8 -0.12 -25.19 -18.85
N ALA A 9 0.71 -24.37 -18.20
CA ALA A 9 1.30 -24.85 -16.95
C ALA A 9 0.15 -25.00 -15.94
N PRO A 10 -0.08 -26.17 -15.34
CA PRO A 10 -1.14 -26.35 -14.35
C PRO A 10 -0.87 -25.40 -13.17
N MET A 11 -1.89 -24.66 -12.74
CA MET A 11 -1.77 -23.82 -11.55
C MET A 11 -1.38 -24.66 -10.34
N GLN A 12 -0.49 -24.11 -9.54
CA GLN A 12 0.05 -24.79 -8.37
C GLN A 12 -0.80 -24.51 -7.13
N GLY A 13 -0.81 -25.47 -6.21
CA GLY A 13 -1.50 -25.32 -4.93
C GLY A 13 -3.00 -25.13 -5.11
N PHE A 14 -3.56 -24.14 -4.42
CA PHE A 14 -4.99 -23.86 -4.36
C PHE A 14 -5.43 -22.73 -5.31
N PHE A 15 -4.61 -22.42 -6.31
CA PHE A 15 -4.95 -21.44 -7.34
C PHE A 15 -5.81 -22.07 -8.43
N VAL A 16 -6.86 -21.35 -8.81
CA VAL A 16 -7.83 -21.74 -9.84
C VAL A 16 -8.00 -20.62 -10.88
N PRO A 17 -8.37 -20.95 -12.13
CA PRO A 17 -8.59 -19.93 -13.14
C PRO A 17 -9.95 -19.29 -12.90
N GLY A 18 -10.01 -17.96 -13.02
CA GLY A 18 -11.27 -17.24 -13.11
C GLY A 18 -11.93 -17.44 -14.48
N PRO A 19 -13.20 -17.02 -14.64
CA PRO A 19 -13.93 -17.14 -15.90
C PRO A 19 -13.24 -16.46 -17.10
N HIS A 20 -12.41 -15.46 -16.83
CA HIS A 20 -11.70 -14.65 -17.82
C HIS A 20 -10.17 -14.86 -17.77
N ASP A 21 -9.67 -15.97 -17.21
CA ASP A 21 -8.24 -16.28 -17.29
C ASP A 21 -7.84 -16.65 -18.72
N ASP A 22 -6.88 -15.90 -19.27
CA ASP A 22 -6.38 -16.06 -20.64
C ASP A 22 -5.02 -16.80 -20.73
N GLY A 23 -4.52 -17.28 -19.59
CA GLY A 23 -3.21 -17.91 -19.51
C GLY A 23 -2.06 -16.93 -19.23
N ASP A 24 -2.31 -15.62 -19.29
CA ASP A 24 -1.28 -14.59 -19.13
C ASP A 24 -1.08 -14.22 -17.64
N PRO A 25 0.15 -14.13 -17.13
CA PRO A 25 0.41 -13.77 -15.73
C PRO A 25 -0.04 -12.36 -15.35
N VAL A 26 -0.14 -11.46 -16.33
CA VAL A 26 -0.47 -10.05 -16.14
C VAL A 26 -1.97 -9.84 -16.29
N THR A 27 -2.51 -10.18 -17.47
CA THR A 27 -3.92 -9.92 -17.82
C THR A 27 -4.88 -10.97 -17.27
N GLY A 28 -4.42 -12.21 -17.10
CA GLY A 28 -5.23 -13.32 -16.60
C GLY A 28 -5.76 -13.08 -15.18
N HIS A 29 -6.97 -13.54 -14.93
CA HIS A 29 -7.59 -13.56 -13.61
C HIS A 29 -7.51 -14.97 -13.03
N TYR A 30 -6.63 -15.17 -12.06
CA TYR A 30 -6.50 -16.40 -11.30
C TYR A 30 -6.40 -16.04 -9.81
N TYR A 31 -6.82 -16.94 -8.93
CA TYR A 31 -6.93 -16.63 -7.50
C TYR A 31 -6.85 -17.88 -6.64
N GLU A 32 -6.51 -17.68 -5.37
CA GLU A 32 -6.47 -18.74 -4.36
C GLU A 32 -7.83 -18.92 -3.71
N ILE A 33 -8.25 -20.17 -3.51
CA ILE A 33 -9.49 -20.50 -2.80
C ILE A 33 -9.40 -21.89 -2.16
N ALA A 34 -10.11 -22.08 -1.05
CA ALA A 34 -10.29 -23.41 -0.48
C ALA A 34 -11.01 -24.36 -1.47
N SER A 35 -10.60 -25.62 -1.51
CA SER A 35 -11.21 -26.63 -2.38
C SER A 35 -12.53 -27.12 -1.78
N ASP A 36 -13.53 -27.35 -2.63
CA ASP A 36 -14.81 -27.95 -2.28
C ASP A 36 -14.74 -29.46 -2.02
N ASP A 37 -13.65 -30.12 -2.43
CA ASP A 37 -13.37 -31.52 -2.14
C ASP A 37 -12.90 -31.69 -0.67
N PRO A 38 -13.72 -32.32 0.21
CA PRO A 38 -13.35 -32.54 1.60
C PRO A 38 -12.25 -33.58 1.78
N SER A 39 -11.90 -34.36 0.75
CA SER A 39 -10.83 -35.35 0.82
C SER A 39 -9.45 -34.76 0.53
N ARG A 40 -9.38 -33.60 -0.13
CA ARG A 40 -8.13 -32.88 -0.38
C ARG A 40 -7.56 -32.34 0.93
N PRO A 41 -6.30 -32.66 1.30
CA PRO A 41 -5.68 -32.10 2.51
C PRO A 41 -5.63 -30.57 2.46
N GLN A 42 -6.32 -29.92 3.39
CA GLN A 42 -6.41 -28.46 3.45
C GLN A 42 -6.79 -27.95 4.83
N VAL A 43 -6.38 -26.73 5.13
CA VAL A 43 -6.75 -25.97 6.31
C VAL A 43 -6.64 -24.49 5.99
N TRP A 44 -7.66 -23.73 6.33
CA TRP A 44 -7.74 -22.30 6.08
C TRP A 44 -8.35 -21.61 7.27
N GLY A 45 -7.95 -20.36 7.51
CA GLY A 45 -8.57 -19.56 8.56
C GLY A 45 -8.31 -18.08 8.43
N TYR A 46 -9.10 -17.31 9.17
CA TYR A 46 -9.02 -15.87 9.26
C TYR A 46 -9.42 -15.40 10.66
N THR A 47 -8.85 -14.27 11.08
CA THR A 47 -9.16 -13.65 12.37
C THR A 47 -10.46 -12.88 12.28
N ALA A 48 -11.22 -12.81 13.37
CA ALA A 48 -12.49 -12.07 13.40
C ALA A 48 -12.32 -10.54 13.31
N ALA A 49 -11.10 -10.04 13.61
CA ALA A 49 -10.69 -8.65 13.49
C ALA A 49 -9.22 -8.56 13.08
N LEU A 50 -8.82 -7.42 12.53
CA LEU A 50 -7.42 -7.09 12.19
C LEU A 50 -6.60 -6.62 13.38
N SER A 51 -7.24 -5.97 14.35
CA SER A 51 -6.60 -5.33 15.49
C SER A 51 -7.25 -5.79 16.78
N TYR A 52 -6.43 -6.04 17.79
CA TYR A 52 -6.83 -6.43 19.14
C TYR A 52 -6.02 -5.65 20.17
N ALA A 53 -6.60 -5.40 21.33
CA ALA A 53 -5.93 -4.93 22.53
C ALA A 53 -5.71 -6.07 23.54
N PRO A 54 -4.77 -5.91 24.50
CA PRO A 54 -4.66 -6.84 25.62
C PRO A 54 -5.99 -6.98 26.37
N GLY A 55 -6.37 -8.22 26.67
CA GLY A 55 -7.67 -8.55 27.28
C GLY A 55 -8.81 -8.79 26.28
N ASP A 56 -8.66 -8.40 25.01
CA ASP A 56 -9.65 -8.74 23.98
C ASP A 56 -9.73 -10.25 23.76
N SER A 57 -10.90 -10.71 23.28
CA SER A 57 -11.06 -12.10 22.85
C SER A 57 -10.56 -12.29 21.42
N PHE A 58 -9.39 -12.92 21.27
CA PHE A 58 -8.89 -13.38 19.98
C PHE A 58 -9.80 -14.51 19.46
N ARG A 59 -10.35 -14.33 18.27
CA ARG A 59 -11.26 -15.29 17.62
C ARG A 59 -10.75 -15.67 16.24
N LEU A 60 -10.63 -16.98 16.01
CA LEU A 60 -10.17 -17.57 14.76
C LEU A 60 -11.28 -18.44 14.15
N HIS A 61 -11.70 -18.07 12.96
CA HIS A 61 -12.59 -18.86 12.13
C HIS A 61 -11.77 -19.73 11.20
N ALA A 62 -12.12 -21.01 11.07
CA ALA A 62 -11.36 -21.93 10.23
C ALA A 62 -12.22 -23.03 9.62
N MET A 63 -11.74 -23.56 8.50
CA MET A 63 -12.20 -24.80 7.92
C MET A 63 -11.01 -25.73 7.64
N SER A 64 -11.24 -27.04 7.64
CA SER A 64 -10.22 -28.03 7.30
C SER A 64 -10.84 -29.34 6.83
N SER A 65 -10.12 -30.09 5.99
CA SER A 65 -10.45 -31.50 5.74
C SER A 65 -10.07 -32.43 6.89
N ALA A 66 -9.17 -32.01 7.79
CA ALA A 66 -8.84 -32.76 9.00
C ALA A 66 -9.74 -32.36 10.19
N SER A 67 -9.95 -33.29 11.12
CA SER A 67 -10.69 -33.05 12.37
C SER A 67 -9.90 -32.22 13.38
N GLN A 68 -8.59 -32.09 13.19
CA GLN A 68 -7.70 -31.30 14.03
C GLN A 68 -6.64 -30.62 13.17
N ALA A 69 -6.24 -29.41 13.58
CA ALA A 69 -5.13 -28.68 13.01
C ALA A 69 -4.20 -28.18 14.11
N ARG A 70 -2.89 -28.11 13.80
CA ARG A 70 -1.93 -27.39 14.64
C ARG A 70 -2.12 -25.88 14.42
N LEU A 71 -2.21 -25.14 15.51
CA LEU A 71 -2.29 -23.70 15.57
C LEU A 71 -1.01 -23.15 16.23
N THR A 72 -0.30 -22.29 15.52
CA THR A 72 0.85 -21.54 16.06
C THR A 72 0.58 -20.04 15.90
N ILE A 73 0.67 -19.29 16.99
CA ILE A 73 0.60 -17.82 17.00
C ILE A 73 1.97 -17.29 17.42
N ALA A 74 2.55 -16.44 16.58
CA ALA A 74 3.86 -15.85 16.84
C ALA A 74 3.89 -14.36 16.49
N ARG A 75 4.47 -13.56 17.40
CA ARG A 75 4.85 -12.17 17.10
C ARG A 75 5.96 -12.22 16.05
N ASP A 76 5.73 -11.57 14.92
CA ASP A 76 6.77 -11.36 13.91
C ASP A 76 7.71 -10.23 14.37
N GLY A 77 8.90 -10.20 13.80
CA GLY A 77 9.97 -9.26 14.17
C GLY A 77 11.35 -9.82 13.83
N LEU A 78 12.39 -9.07 14.18
CA LEU A 78 13.78 -9.46 13.94
C LEU A 78 14.12 -10.79 14.61
N ILE A 79 13.55 -11.01 15.80
CA ILE A 79 13.52 -12.30 16.48
C ILE A 79 12.05 -12.67 16.70
N PRO A 80 11.47 -13.53 15.86
CA PRO A 80 10.10 -13.98 16.02
C PRO A 80 9.90 -14.70 17.36
N ARG A 81 8.74 -14.48 18.00
CA ARG A 81 8.40 -15.10 19.30
C ARG A 81 7.08 -15.84 19.19
N THR A 82 7.11 -17.17 19.25
CA THR A 82 5.90 -17.97 19.44
C THR A 82 5.32 -17.69 20.83
N VAL A 83 4.05 -17.29 20.88
CA VAL A 83 3.32 -17.01 22.13
C VAL A 83 2.28 -18.07 22.44
N LEU A 84 1.86 -18.85 21.44
CA LEU A 84 0.93 -19.95 21.59
C LEU A 84 1.19 -21.01 20.53
N GLU A 85 1.24 -22.27 20.96
CA GLU A 85 1.25 -23.44 20.09
C GLU A 85 0.33 -24.49 20.69
N THR A 86 -0.66 -24.94 19.91
CA THR A 86 -1.67 -25.91 20.38
C THR A 86 -2.29 -26.68 19.21
N THR A 87 -3.15 -27.63 19.52
CA THR A 87 -4.00 -28.33 18.56
C THR A 87 -5.44 -27.90 18.76
N ILE A 88 -6.13 -27.52 17.68
CA ILE A 88 -7.51 -27.08 17.71
C ILE A 88 -8.40 -28.07 16.95
N ALA A 89 -9.66 -28.19 17.37
CA ALA A 89 -10.66 -28.94 16.62
C ALA A 89 -11.06 -28.15 15.37
N THR A 90 -11.09 -28.83 14.23
CA THR A 90 -11.49 -28.27 12.95
C THR A 90 -12.52 -29.16 12.27
N ARG A 91 -13.25 -28.61 11.32
CA ARG A 91 -14.17 -29.37 10.49
C ARG A 91 -14.24 -28.77 9.09
N PHE A 92 -14.69 -29.57 8.14
CA PHE A 92 -14.95 -29.07 6.81
C PHE A 92 -16.16 -28.11 6.85
N ALA A 93 -16.06 -27.01 6.11
CA ALA A 93 -17.13 -26.07 5.90
C ALA A 93 -17.03 -25.58 4.45
N ALA A 94 -18.17 -25.49 3.77
CA ALA A 94 -18.21 -25.00 2.40
C ALA A 94 -17.80 -23.52 2.35
N THR A 95 -17.11 -23.13 1.29
CA THR A 95 -16.74 -21.74 1.04
C THR A 95 -17.76 -21.13 0.08
N PRO A 96 -18.46 -20.04 0.46
CA PRO A 96 -19.37 -19.35 -0.44
C PRO A 96 -18.65 -18.83 -1.70
N PRO A 97 -19.26 -18.92 -2.90
CA PRO A 97 -18.66 -18.39 -4.13
C PRO A 97 -18.37 -16.88 -4.09
N ASP A 98 -19.13 -16.13 -3.28
CA ASP A 98 -19.03 -14.69 -3.09
C ASP A 98 -18.31 -14.31 -1.78
N CYS A 99 -17.55 -15.23 -1.16
CA CYS A 99 -16.88 -15.01 0.11
C CYS A 99 -15.90 -13.82 0.13
N SER A 100 -15.39 -13.41 -1.03
CA SER A 100 -14.59 -12.19 -1.18
C SER A 100 -15.38 -10.91 -0.82
N VAL A 101 -16.71 -10.94 -0.98
CA VAL A 101 -17.63 -9.83 -0.73
C VAL A 101 -18.36 -9.99 0.61
N THR A 102 -18.84 -11.20 0.91
CA THR A 102 -19.72 -11.47 2.07
C THR A 102 -19.03 -12.15 3.24
N GLY A 103 -17.79 -12.61 3.04
CA GLY A 103 -17.04 -13.41 4.02
C GLY A 103 -17.30 -14.90 3.87
N CYS A 104 -16.46 -15.72 4.51
CA CYS A 104 -16.52 -17.17 4.36
C CYS A 104 -17.59 -17.84 5.24
N ALA A 105 -18.06 -17.15 6.27
CA ALA A 105 -18.99 -17.68 7.29
C ALA A 105 -18.53 -19.02 7.91
N TRP A 106 -17.21 -19.25 7.98
CA TRP A 106 -16.67 -20.46 8.58
C TRP A 106 -16.89 -20.47 10.09
N PRO A 107 -16.97 -21.67 10.70
CA PRO A 107 -17.20 -21.76 12.12
C PRO A 107 -16.04 -21.20 12.94
N LEU A 108 -16.35 -20.67 14.12
CA LEU A 108 -15.37 -20.39 15.14
C LEU A 108 -14.67 -21.70 15.51
N ALA A 109 -13.35 -21.73 15.34
CA ALA A 109 -12.51 -22.91 15.59
C ALA A 109 -11.66 -22.74 16.86
N PHE A 110 -11.32 -21.50 17.20
CA PHE A 110 -10.53 -21.20 18.40
C PHE A 110 -10.86 -19.81 18.94
N GLU A 111 -10.92 -19.71 20.26
CA GLU A 111 -11.12 -18.46 20.99
C GLU A 111 -10.27 -18.46 22.26
N THR A 112 -9.61 -17.34 22.55
CA THR A 112 -8.90 -17.12 23.80
C THR A 112 -8.84 -15.63 24.13
N ALA A 113 -8.86 -15.29 25.42
CA ALA A 113 -8.48 -13.96 25.84
C ALA A 113 -6.98 -13.74 25.54
N ILE A 114 -6.62 -12.56 25.05
CA ILE A 114 -5.23 -12.16 24.83
C ILE A 114 -4.61 -11.76 26.18
N PRO A 115 -3.59 -12.48 26.68
CA PRO A 115 -2.92 -12.14 27.92
C PRO A 115 -2.23 -10.76 27.87
N PRO A 116 -2.10 -10.05 29.00
CA PRO A 116 -1.44 -8.75 29.05
C PRO A 116 0.08 -8.79 28.84
N ASP A 117 0.70 -9.96 28.89
CA ASP A 117 2.14 -10.14 28.69
C ASP A 117 2.53 -10.45 27.24
N TRP A 118 1.55 -10.57 26.34
CA TRP A 118 1.82 -10.64 24.91
C TRP A 118 2.40 -9.29 24.43
N PRO A 119 3.60 -9.27 23.83
CA PRO A 119 4.20 -8.04 23.37
C PRO A 119 3.37 -7.40 22.24
N THR A 120 3.25 -6.09 22.22
CA THR A 120 2.66 -5.37 21.08
C THR A 120 3.40 -5.68 19.77
N GLY A 121 2.67 -5.65 18.66
CA GLY A 121 3.23 -5.83 17.32
C GLY A 121 2.33 -6.62 16.37
N VAL A 122 2.92 -7.05 15.26
CA VAL A 122 2.25 -7.85 14.23
C VAL A 122 2.42 -9.33 14.53
N TYR A 123 1.32 -10.08 14.45
CA TYR A 123 1.27 -11.50 14.75
C TYR A 123 0.88 -12.32 13.53
N THR A 124 1.64 -13.38 13.28
CA THR A 124 1.27 -14.41 12.31
C THR A 124 0.55 -15.55 13.01
N VAL A 125 -0.54 -16.01 12.41
CA VAL A 125 -1.31 -17.18 12.84
C VAL A 125 -1.11 -18.25 11.78
N THR A 126 -0.46 -19.36 12.12
CA THR A 126 -0.23 -20.46 11.19
C THR A 126 -1.13 -21.64 11.57
N LEU A 127 -1.91 -22.11 10.59
CA LEU A 127 -2.68 -23.33 10.68
C LEU A 127 -2.00 -24.40 9.82
N ALA A 128 -1.84 -25.61 10.37
CA ALA A 128 -1.19 -26.70 9.67
C ALA A 128 -1.90 -28.04 9.90
N VAL A 129 -2.05 -28.79 8.81
CA VAL A 129 -2.41 -30.21 8.77
C VAL A 129 -1.37 -30.94 7.93
N ASP A 130 -1.45 -32.27 7.86
CA ASP A 130 -0.59 -33.00 6.93
C ASP A 130 -0.88 -32.58 5.49
N GLY A 131 0.16 -32.30 4.71
CA GLY A 131 0.06 -31.85 3.31
C GLY A 131 -0.37 -30.39 3.07
N HIS A 132 -0.79 -29.60 4.08
CA HIS A 132 -1.19 -28.21 3.87
C HIS A 132 -0.96 -27.28 5.07
N ARG A 133 -0.61 -26.02 4.78
CA ARG A 133 -0.53 -24.94 5.75
C ARG A 133 -1.10 -23.64 5.17
N SER A 134 -1.74 -22.84 6.00
CA SER A 134 -2.19 -21.49 5.66
C SER A 134 -1.88 -20.51 6.78
N GLN A 135 -1.97 -19.22 6.48
CA GLN A 135 -1.61 -18.16 7.41
C GLN A 135 -2.68 -17.07 7.46
N ALA A 136 -2.86 -16.53 8.66
CA ALA A 136 -3.57 -15.28 8.91
C ALA A 136 -2.66 -14.32 9.67
N ILE A 137 -3.11 -13.07 9.82
CA ILE A 137 -2.37 -11.99 10.45
C ILE A 137 -3.31 -11.14 11.29
N PHE A 138 -2.83 -10.66 12.44
CA PHE A 138 -3.48 -9.61 13.21
C PHE A 138 -2.43 -8.71 13.86
N VAL A 139 -2.88 -7.56 14.33
CA VAL A 139 -2.08 -6.59 15.08
C VAL A 139 -2.54 -6.59 16.53
N LEU A 140 -1.60 -6.72 17.45
CA LEU A 140 -1.83 -6.48 18.87
C LEU A 140 -1.32 -5.07 19.18
N LYS A 141 -2.23 -4.11 19.36
CA LYS A 141 -1.88 -2.74 19.73
C LYS A 141 -1.50 -2.66 21.21
N PRO A 142 -0.67 -1.70 21.65
CA PRO A 142 -0.28 -1.61 23.04
C PRO A 142 -1.43 -1.08 23.91
N ALA A 143 -1.52 -1.51 25.17
CA ALA A 143 -2.48 -0.96 26.13
C ALA A 143 -2.17 0.50 26.53
N GLN A 144 -0.88 0.84 26.52
CA GLN A 144 -0.33 2.18 26.69
C GLN A 144 0.91 2.28 25.80
N PRO A 145 1.25 3.44 25.22
CA PRO A 145 2.42 3.58 24.37
C PRO A 145 3.69 3.03 25.04
N VAL A 146 4.40 2.16 24.34
CA VAL A 146 5.72 1.66 24.75
C VAL A 146 6.83 2.17 23.82
N ALA A 147 6.47 2.81 22.72
CA ALA A 147 7.36 3.52 21.81
C ALA A 147 6.99 5.00 21.69
N ARG A 148 7.92 5.80 21.16
CA ARG A 148 7.64 7.21 20.79
C ARG A 148 7.00 7.34 19.40
N LEU A 149 6.98 6.27 18.62
CA LEU A 149 6.56 6.23 17.24
C LEU A 149 5.38 5.26 17.10
N ALA A 150 4.28 5.75 16.53
CA ALA A 150 3.18 4.89 16.09
C ALA A 150 3.35 4.55 14.61
N MET A 151 3.53 3.28 14.27
CA MET A 151 3.50 2.80 12.89
C MET A 151 2.06 2.43 12.52
N ILE A 152 1.53 3.09 11.49
CA ILE A 152 0.18 2.83 10.98
C ILE A 152 0.33 1.95 9.75
N LEU A 153 -0.19 0.73 9.83
CA LEU A 153 -0.13 -0.27 8.76
C LEU A 153 -1.21 0.00 7.71
N ALA A 154 -0.88 -0.18 6.43
CA ALA A 154 -1.73 0.12 5.28
C ALA A 154 -2.83 -0.93 5.05
N THR A 155 -3.54 -1.31 6.13
CA THR A 155 -4.51 -2.40 6.13
C THR A 155 -5.69 -2.18 5.17
N GLY A 156 -6.05 -0.94 4.82
CA GLY A 156 -7.03 -0.66 3.79
C GLY A 156 -6.56 -1.11 2.40
N THR A 157 -5.28 -0.89 2.10
CA THR A 157 -4.62 -1.43 0.89
C THR A 157 -4.50 -2.94 0.96
N TRP A 158 -4.23 -3.52 2.13
CA TRP A 158 -4.21 -4.99 2.26
C TRP A 158 -5.59 -5.57 1.89
N CYS A 159 -6.66 -5.03 2.46
CA CYS A 159 -8.04 -5.44 2.14
C CYS A 159 -8.38 -5.27 0.66
N ALA A 160 -7.99 -4.13 0.07
CA ALA A 160 -8.27 -3.79 -1.33
C ALA A 160 -7.61 -4.72 -2.35
N TYR A 161 -6.42 -5.23 -2.02
CA TYR A 161 -5.62 -6.06 -2.90
C TYR A 161 -5.78 -7.57 -2.66
N ASN A 162 -6.25 -7.99 -1.48
CA ASN A 162 -6.42 -9.42 -1.17
C ASN A 162 -7.39 -10.09 -2.16
N ASP A 163 -6.84 -10.96 -3.00
CA ASP A 163 -7.53 -11.68 -4.06
C ASP A 163 -7.97 -13.09 -3.65
N TRP A 164 -7.79 -13.48 -2.38
CA TRP A 164 -8.31 -14.75 -1.88
C TRP A 164 -9.84 -14.79 -2.02
N GLY A 165 -10.37 -15.88 -2.59
CA GLY A 165 -11.80 -16.01 -2.90
C GLY A 165 -12.25 -15.22 -4.13
N GLY A 166 -11.31 -14.81 -4.99
CA GLY A 166 -11.57 -14.43 -6.37
C GLY A 166 -11.70 -12.94 -6.65
N SER A 167 -12.27 -12.16 -5.74
CA SER A 167 -12.49 -10.72 -6.00
C SER A 167 -11.71 -9.81 -5.04
N ASN A 168 -11.26 -8.69 -5.57
CA ASN A 168 -10.69 -7.55 -4.86
C ASN A 168 -11.12 -6.24 -5.56
N HIS A 169 -10.52 -5.09 -5.23
CA HIS A 169 -10.86 -3.79 -5.87
C HIS A 169 -10.25 -3.59 -7.27
N TYR A 170 -9.61 -4.60 -7.85
CA TYR A 170 -8.95 -4.54 -9.17
C TYR A 170 -9.43 -5.60 -10.16
N GLN A 171 -9.80 -6.79 -9.66
CA GLN A 171 -10.29 -7.91 -10.45
C GLN A 171 -11.30 -8.70 -9.64
N GLY A 172 -12.18 -9.44 -10.31
CA GLY A 172 -13.14 -10.23 -9.57
C GLY A 172 -14.09 -11.05 -10.41
N LEU A 173 -15.07 -11.59 -9.70
CA LEU A 173 -16.10 -12.51 -10.19
C LEU A 173 -17.48 -11.85 -10.16
N THR A 174 -17.53 -10.52 -10.06
CA THR A 174 -18.78 -9.79 -9.83
C THR A 174 -19.36 -9.24 -11.14
N GLY A 175 -20.51 -8.59 -11.04
CA GLY A 175 -21.20 -7.98 -12.17
C GLY A 175 -21.88 -8.99 -13.11
N PRO A 176 -22.62 -8.51 -14.12
CA PRO A 176 -23.44 -9.36 -14.98
C PRO A 176 -22.63 -10.37 -15.82
N SER A 177 -21.37 -10.05 -16.11
CA SER A 177 -20.44 -10.89 -16.88
C SER A 177 -19.58 -11.81 -16.01
N GLY A 178 -19.67 -11.69 -14.67
CA GLY A 178 -18.83 -12.43 -13.72
C GLY A 178 -17.34 -12.13 -13.84
N GLY A 179 -16.96 -10.92 -14.30
CA GLY A 179 -15.57 -10.50 -14.49
C GLY A 179 -15.21 -9.15 -13.86
N ASP A 180 -16.18 -8.49 -13.22
CA ASP A 180 -15.96 -7.16 -12.64
C ASP A 180 -15.30 -7.29 -11.26
N PHE A 181 -14.44 -6.32 -10.93
CA PHE A 181 -13.91 -6.17 -9.58
C PHE A 181 -15.03 -5.93 -8.56
N ALA A 182 -14.79 -6.29 -7.31
CA ALA A 182 -15.76 -6.10 -6.25
C ALA A 182 -15.66 -4.70 -5.65
N ALA A 183 -16.74 -3.92 -5.72
CA ALA A 183 -16.82 -2.63 -5.03
C ALA A 183 -16.87 -2.75 -3.50
N LYS A 184 -17.19 -3.94 -2.98
CA LYS A 184 -17.18 -4.27 -1.55
C LYS A 184 -16.33 -5.51 -1.33
N VAL A 185 -15.45 -5.47 -0.33
CA VAL A 185 -14.62 -6.61 0.05
C VAL A 185 -14.73 -6.87 1.54
N SER A 186 -14.78 -8.15 1.91
CA SER A 186 -14.86 -8.59 3.31
C SER A 186 -13.48 -8.83 3.90
N LEU A 187 -13.34 -8.49 5.18
CA LEU A 187 -12.23 -8.91 6.03
C LEU A 187 -12.37 -10.36 6.50
N LEU A 188 -13.60 -10.91 6.51
CA LEU A 188 -13.91 -12.22 7.08
C LEU A 188 -13.58 -13.36 6.10
N ARG A 189 -12.36 -13.34 5.59
CA ARG A 189 -11.78 -14.31 4.66
C ARG A 189 -10.27 -14.44 4.87
N PRO A 190 -9.64 -15.55 4.46
CA PRO A 190 -8.19 -15.69 4.50
C PRO A 190 -7.46 -14.62 3.69
N TRP A 191 -6.17 -14.46 3.99
CA TRP A 191 -5.23 -13.68 3.20
C TRP A 191 -4.59 -14.57 2.15
N ALA A 192 -4.52 -14.11 0.90
CA ALA A 192 -3.88 -14.86 -0.16
C ALA A 192 -2.39 -15.08 0.12
N THR A 193 -1.85 -16.21 -0.33
CA THR A 193 -0.44 -16.54 -0.21
C THR A 193 0.41 -15.40 -0.79
N GLY A 194 1.32 -14.86 0.03
CA GLY A 194 2.11 -13.66 -0.25
C GLY A 194 1.78 -12.45 0.62
N PHE A 195 0.59 -12.37 1.23
CA PHE A 195 0.17 -11.23 2.07
C PHE A 195 0.69 -11.28 3.51
N VAL A 196 1.10 -12.45 3.99
CA VAL A 196 1.58 -12.65 5.37
C VAL A 196 3.09 -12.91 5.42
N ARG A 197 3.65 -13.54 4.38
CA ARG A 197 5.10 -13.81 4.25
C ARG A 197 5.58 -13.56 2.83
N TRP A 198 6.76 -12.95 2.74
CA TRP A 198 7.48 -12.79 1.48
C TRP A 198 8.09 -14.13 1.06
N PRO A 199 7.91 -14.60 -0.18
CA PRO A 199 8.68 -15.73 -0.69
C PRO A 199 10.15 -15.31 -0.91
N GLU A 200 11.10 -16.13 -0.48
CA GLU A 200 12.52 -15.74 -0.34
C GLU A 200 13.17 -15.22 -1.63
N ASP A 201 12.85 -15.80 -2.79
CA ASP A 201 13.37 -15.44 -4.12
C ASP A 201 12.43 -14.55 -4.94
N ALA A 202 11.33 -14.06 -4.34
CA ALA A 202 10.32 -13.33 -5.07
C ALA A 202 10.79 -11.91 -5.47
N PRO A 203 10.67 -11.53 -6.74
CA PRO A 203 11.11 -10.23 -7.23
C PRO A 203 10.18 -9.08 -6.79
N ARG A 204 10.75 -7.89 -6.60
CA ARG A 204 9.97 -6.66 -6.40
C ARG A 204 9.47 -6.10 -7.73
N ILE A 205 8.57 -5.11 -7.66
CA ILE A 205 7.91 -4.55 -8.84
C ILE A 205 8.88 -3.80 -9.78
N PRO A 206 9.79 -2.92 -9.30
CA PRO A 206 10.63 -2.13 -10.19
C PRO A 206 11.50 -2.98 -11.13
N HIS A 207 11.21 -2.91 -12.42
CA HIS A 207 11.91 -3.66 -13.45
C HIS A 207 11.95 -2.89 -14.77
N ALA A 208 13.13 -2.82 -15.38
CA ALA A 208 13.35 -2.15 -16.65
C ALA A 208 13.58 -3.18 -17.75
N SER A 209 12.56 -3.45 -18.56
CA SER A 209 12.73 -4.33 -19.72
C SER A 209 13.64 -3.67 -20.78
N PRO A 210 14.44 -4.46 -21.52
CA PRO A 210 15.27 -3.95 -22.62
C PRO A 210 14.48 -3.05 -23.57
N LEU A 211 15.09 -2.00 -24.12
CA LEU A 211 14.40 -1.10 -25.05
C LEU A 211 13.91 -1.85 -26.30
N LEU A 212 12.82 -1.35 -26.91
CA LEU A 212 12.21 -1.91 -28.13
C LEU A 212 11.67 -3.35 -27.99
N THR A 213 11.46 -3.82 -26.76
CA THR A 213 10.76 -5.07 -26.45
C THR A 213 9.45 -4.79 -25.74
N ARG A 214 8.55 -5.77 -25.72
CA ARG A 214 7.38 -5.71 -24.81
C ARG A 214 7.85 -5.66 -23.36
N PRO A 215 7.20 -4.87 -22.49
CA PRO A 215 7.50 -4.87 -21.06
C PRO A 215 7.19 -6.21 -20.43
N ARG A 216 7.96 -6.58 -19.42
CA ARG A 216 7.76 -7.77 -18.60
C ARG A 216 7.51 -7.40 -17.16
N TYR A 217 6.81 -8.29 -16.46
CA TYR A 217 6.38 -8.12 -15.08
C TYR A 217 6.88 -9.31 -14.26
N PRO A 218 8.18 -9.36 -13.89
CA PRO A 218 8.77 -10.56 -13.28
C PRO A 218 8.06 -11.03 -12.02
N HIS A 219 7.47 -10.12 -11.24
CA HIS A 219 6.69 -10.47 -10.06
C HIS A 219 5.38 -11.20 -10.41
N MET A 220 4.69 -10.81 -11.48
CA MET A 220 3.47 -11.50 -11.92
C MET A 220 3.80 -12.84 -12.60
N ASP A 221 4.89 -12.88 -13.38
CA ASP A 221 5.41 -14.13 -13.95
C ASP A 221 5.72 -15.14 -12.83
N TYR A 222 6.48 -14.70 -11.82
CA TYR A 222 6.80 -15.48 -10.63
C TYR A 222 5.54 -15.92 -9.88
N ALA A 223 4.57 -15.03 -9.71
CA ALA A 223 3.33 -15.35 -8.99
C ALA A 223 2.56 -16.49 -9.63
N ARG A 224 2.39 -16.44 -10.95
CA ARG A 224 1.70 -17.48 -11.71
C ARG A 224 2.47 -18.80 -11.68
N GLU A 225 3.78 -18.76 -11.84
CA GLU A 225 4.64 -19.95 -11.82
C GLU A 225 4.63 -20.66 -10.46
N ARG A 226 4.65 -19.89 -9.36
CA ARG A 226 4.79 -20.44 -8.00
C ARG A 226 3.47 -20.69 -7.27
N GLY A 227 2.33 -20.30 -7.86
CA GLY A 227 1.03 -20.38 -7.18
C GLY A 227 1.00 -19.51 -5.93
N ILE A 228 1.22 -18.21 -6.11
CA ILE A 228 1.01 -17.18 -5.08
C ILE A 228 0.16 -16.04 -5.64
N SER A 229 -0.37 -15.18 -4.77
CA SER A 229 -1.19 -14.04 -5.21
C SER A 229 -0.37 -13.16 -6.12
N LYS A 230 -0.93 -12.73 -7.27
CA LYS A 230 -0.24 -11.77 -8.13
C LYS A 230 -0.12 -10.37 -7.53
N LYS A 231 -0.79 -10.13 -6.40
CA LYS A 231 -0.75 -8.88 -5.65
C LYS A 231 0.25 -8.88 -4.49
N TYR A 232 0.99 -9.97 -4.28
CA TYR A 232 1.95 -10.10 -3.15
C TYR A 232 3.01 -8.99 -3.10
N ALA A 233 3.39 -8.44 -4.26
CA ALA A 233 4.39 -7.39 -4.35
C ALA A 233 3.80 -5.97 -4.29
N SER A 234 2.47 -5.84 -4.39
CA SER A 234 1.76 -4.56 -4.38
C SER A 234 1.20 -4.21 -3.00
N SER A 235 1.07 -5.17 -2.09
CA SER A 235 0.39 -4.99 -0.81
C SER A 235 0.76 -6.09 0.20
N GLY A 236 0.29 -5.94 1.43
CA GLY A 236 0.49 -6.87 2.53
C GLY A 236 1.73 -6.55 3.37
N TRP A 237 1.69 -6.98 4.63
CA TRP A 237 2.77 -6.84 5.61
C TRP A 237 4.18 -7.08 5.07
N PRO A 238 4.47 -8.18 4.35
CA PRO A 238 5.84 -8.50 3.93
C PRO A 238 6.40 -7.57 2.84
N ALA A 239 5.55 -6.91 2.05
CA ALA A 239 6.00 -6.16 0.87
C ALA A 239 6.73 -4.87 1.26
N PHE A 240 6.26 -4.17 2.29
CA PHE A 240 6.78 -2.85 2.67
C PHE A 240 6.96 -2.63 4.16
N GLU A 241 5.90 -2.80 4.96
CA GLU A 241 5.95 -2.45 6.38
C GLU A 241 6.88 -3.36 7.18
N ARG A 242 6.88 -4.67 6.89
CA ARG A 242 7.76 -5.65 7.55
C ARG A 242 9.25 -5.32 7.37
N PRO A 243 9.80 -5.17 6.15
CA PRO A 243 11.23 -4.88 6.01
C PRO A 243 11.63 -3.55 6.69
N PHE A 244 10.75 -2.55 6.72
CA PHE A 244 10.99 -1.34 7.49
C PHE A 244 10.99 -1.58 9.01
N ALA A 245 10.02 -2.32 9.53
CA ALA A 245 9.96 -2.65 10.96
C ALA A 245 11.18 -3.47 11.41
N LEU A 246 11.61 -4.44 10.60
CA LEU A 246 12.84 -5.21 10.85
C LEU A 246 14.09 -4.32 10.85
N TRP A 247 14.17 -3.39 9.89
CA TRP A 247 15.23 -2.39 9.88
C TRP A 247 15.20 -1.54 11.14
N ALA A 248 14.04 -1.01 11.54
CA ALA A 248 13.89 -0.18 12.73
C ALA A 248 14.31 -0.93 14.00
N GLU A 249 13.84 -2.17 14.19
CA GLU A 249 14.25 -3.03 15.31
C GLU A 249 15.77 -3.27 15.32
N ALA A 250 16.38 -3.55 14.16
CA ALA A 250 17.83 -3.73 14.04
C ALA A 250 18.64 -2.45 14.34
N GLN A 251 18.03 -1.26 14.18
CA GLN A 251 18.61 0.04 14.54
C GLN A 251 18.31 0.47 15.98
N GLY A 252 17.60 -0.35 16.76
CA GLY A 252 17.17 -0.03 18.12
C GLY A 252 16.07 1.04 18.18
N ILE A 253 15.28 1.17 17.12
CA ILE A 253 14.15 2.11 17.02
C ILE A 253 12.87 1.33 17.33
N ALA A 254 12.25 1.62 18.48
CA ALA A 254 10.99 1.00 18.90
C ALA A 254 9.79 1.59 18.14
N LEU A 255 8.83 0.74 17.78
CA LEU A 255 7.60 1.08 17.07
C LEU A 255 6.39 0.42 17.76
N ASP A 256 5.35 1.21 18.01
CA ASP A 256 4.02 0.69 18.35
C ASP A 256 3.21 0.51 17.07
N HIS A 257 2.57 -0.65 16.90
CA HIS A 257 1.88 -0.98 15.65
C HIS A 257 0.37 -0.78 15.78
N TYR A 258 -0.21 -0.09 14.81
CA TYR A 258 -1.63 0.17 14.70
C TYR A 258 -2.11 -0.10 13.28
N THR A 259 -3.37 -0.48 13.14
CA THR A 259 -4.00 -0.61 11.81
C THR A 259 -4.62 0.73 11.40
N GLN A 260 -4.83 0.95 10.10
CA GLN A 260 -5.70 2.04 9.67
C GLN A 260 -7.12 1.91 10.25
N HIS A 261 -7.59 0.70 10.58
CA HIS A 261 -8.88 0.48 11.22
C HIS A 261 -8.92 1.05 12.65
N ASP A 262 -7.80 1.01 13.39
CA ASP A 262 -7.68 1.71 14.67
C ASP A 262 -7.76 3.23 14.48
N LEU A 263 -7.09 3.76 13.44
CA LEU A 263 -7.18 5.17 13.09
C LEU A 263 -8.58 5.59 12.66
N HIS A 264 -9.33 4.73 11.98
CA HIS A 264 -10.74 4.99 11.67
C HIS A 264 -11.60 5.03 12.93
N ALA A 265 -11.39 4.08 13.86
CA ALA A 265 -12.27 3.89 15.02
C ALA A 265 -12.01 4.88 16.15
N ASP A 266 -10.76 5.28 16.39
CA ASP A 266 -10.38 6.14 17.51
C ASP A 266 -9.75 7.45 17.04
N PRO A 267 -10.44 8.61 17.13
CA PRO A 267 -9.90 9.91 16.76
C PRO A 267 -8.67 10.36 17.56
N ARG A 268 -8.38 9.69 18.68
CA ARG A 268 -7.44 10.19 19.69
C ARG A 268 -6.28 9.26 19.95
N PHE A 269 -6.20 8.08 19.33
CA PHE A 269 -5.10 7.15 19.64
C PHE A 269 -3.71 7.77 19.34
N LEU A 270 -3.61 8.66 18.35
CA LEU A 270 -2.39 9.41 18.03
C LEU A 270 -2.04 10.51 19.04
N ASP A 271 -2.95 10.94 19.92
CA ASP A 271 -2.69 12.00 20.91
C ASP A 271 -1.51 11.65 21.83
N ALA A 272 -1.25 10.36 22.02
CA ALA A 272 -0.18 9.86 22.87
C ALA A 272 1.19 9.82 22.16
N TYR A 273 1.23 10.12 20.86
CA TYR A 273 2.42 10.02 20.02
C TYR A 273 2.81 11.39 19.45
N PRO A 274 4.08 11.81 19.58
CA PRO A 274 4.58 12.99 18.89
C PRO A 274 4.75 12.77 17.39
N ARG A 275 4.92 11.50 16.95
CA ARG A 275 5.24 11.15 15.58
C ARG A 275 4.63 9.82 15.18
N ALA A 276 4.13 9.76 13.95
CA ALA A 276 3.58 8.57 13.32
C ALA A 276 4.38 8.24 12.05
N VAL A 277 4.36 6.96 11.66
CA VAL A 277 5.10 6.44 10.50
C VAL A 277 4.17 5.62 9.61
N ILE A 278 4.25 5.86 8.30
CA ILE A 278 3.54 5.10 7.27
C ILE A 278 4.56 4.70 6.21
N VAL A 279 4.48 3.48 5.68
CA VAL A 279 5.52 2.91 4.82
C VAL A 279 4.89 2.15 3.65
N GLY A 280 5.48 2.30 2.46
CA GLY A 280 5.12 1.52 1.30
C GLY A 280 3.91 2.05 0.58
N HIS A 281 2.80 1.31 0.67
CA HIS A 281 1.65 1.53 -0.19
C HIS A 281 0.35 1.72 0.61
N ASP A 282 0.05 2.97 0.98
CA ASP A 282 -1.14 3.37 1.73
C ASP A 282 -2.18 4.03 0.81
N GLU A 283 -2.65 3.28 -0.19
CA GLU A 283 -3.53 3.81 -1.24
C GLU A 283 -4.98 4.06 -0.81
N TYR A 284 -5.52 3.24 0.11
CA TYR A 284 -6.94 3.26 0.46
C TYR A 284 -7.18 3.86 1.84
N TRP A 285 -7.92 4.97 1.88
CA TRP A 285 -8.19 5.72 3.11
C TRP A 285 -9.66 6.06 3.25
N THR A 286 -10.19 5.94 4.46
CA THR A 286 -11.50 6.50 4.78
C THR A 286 -11.39 8.00 5.07
N TRP A 287 -12.51 8.70 4.93
CA TRP A 287 -12.59 10.10 5.33
C TRP A 287 -12.25 10.30 6.81
N GLU A 288 -12.76 9.42 7.68
CA GLU A 288 -12.54 9.48 9.12
C GLU A 288 -11.07 9.33 9.47
N MET A 289 -10.34 8.42 8.79
CA MET A 289 -8.90 8.30 8.97
C MET A 289 -8.16 9.60 8.63
N ARG A 290 -8.56 10.28 7.55
CA ARG A 290 -7.97 11.58 7.17
C ARG A 290 -8.32 12.67 8.17
N ASP A 291 -9.58 12.74 8.64
CA ASP A 291 -9.99 13.71 9.67
C ASP A 291 -9.16 13.59 10.94
N HIS A 292 -8.94 12.36 11.40
CA HIS A 292 -8.18 12.10 12.61
C HIS A 292 -6.70 12.43 12.44
N LEU A 293 -6.11 12.06 11.30
CA LEU A 293 -4.73 12.37 10.96
C LEU A 293 -4.51 13.88 10.83
N ASP A 294 -5.32 14.57 10.02
CA ASP A 294 -5.21 16.01 9.77
C ASP A 294 -5.36 16.79 11.09
N ALA A 295 -6.35 16.44 11.92
CA ALA A 295 -6.55 17.09 13.20
C ALA A 295 -5.37 16.89 14.17
N TRP A 296 -4.73 15.72 14.16
CA TRP A 296 -3.54 15.45 14.96
C TRP A 296 -2.32 16.23 14.45
N VAL A 297 -2.09 16.28 13.13
CA VAL A 297 -1.04 17.11 12.51
C VAL A 297 -1.26 18.58 12.86
N ASP A 298 -2.48 19.09 12.69
CA ASP A 298 -2.82 20.49 12.96
C ASP A 298 -2.52 20.89 14.42
N ARG A 299 -2.60 19.94 15.36
CA ARG A 299 -2.27 20.16 16.78
C ARG A 299 -0.78 20.09 17.11
N GLY A 300 0.07 19.61 16.21
CA GLY A 300 1.52 19.47 16.41
C GLY A 300 2.10 18.10 16.09
N GLY A 301 1.29 17.17 15.59
CA GLY A 301 1.76 15.85 15.17
C GLY A 301 2.73 15.89 13.99
N GLN A 302 3.63 14.92 13.92
CA GLN A 302 4.62 14.78 12.84
C GLN A 302 4.46 13.46 12.10
N LEU A 303 4.08 13.50 10.82
CA LEU A 303 3.93 12.29 10.02
C LEU A 303 5.17 12.03 9.17
N ALA A 304 5.91 10.96 9.48
CA ALA A 304 6.96 10.43 8.62
C ALA A 304 6.38 9.42 7.63
N ARG A 305 6.12 9.83 6.40
CA ARG A 305 5.54 8.98 5.37
C ARG A 305 6.60 8.55 4.35
N PHE A 306 7.00 7.30 4.42
CA PHE A 306 7.89 6.63 3.46
C PHE A 306 7.08 5.76 2.50
N ALA A 307 6.07 6.37 1.88
CA ALA A 307 5.06 5.68 1.09
C ALA A 307 4.69 6.50 -0.16
N GLY A 308 4.02 5.85 -1.11
CA GLY A 308 3.53 6.43 -2.36
C GLY A 308 2.08 6.03 -2.66
N ASN A 309 1.54 6.62 -3.72
CA ASN A 309 0.19 6.41 -4.24
C ASN A 309 -0.94 6.73 -3.25
N PHE A 310 -0.92 7.89 -2.59
CA PHE A 310 -2.06 8.29 -1.75
C PHE A 310 -3.26 8.69 -2.64
N TYR A 311 -4.21 7.77 -2.86
CA TYR A 311 -5.14 7.88 -4.00
C TYR A 311 -6.62 7.71 -3.67
N TRP A 312 -7.08 6.57 -3.13
CA TRP A 312 -8.50 6.22 -3.06
C TRP A 312 -9.18 6.65 -1.76
N GLN A 313 -10.35 7.26 -1.89
CA GLN A 313 -11.34 7.37 -0.83
C GLN A 313 -12.14 6.06 -0.71
N THR A 314 -12.21 5.52 0.50
CA THR A 314 -13.00 4.34 0.87
C THR A 314 -13.98 4.63 2.00
N ARG A 315 -14.86 3.65 2.25
CA ARG A 315 -15.69 3.61 3.46
C ARG A 315 -15.55 2.24 4.12
N LEU A 316 -15.62 2.22 5.45
CA LEU A 316 -15.71 1.01 6.24
C LEU A 316 -17.14 0.84 6.78
N SER A 317 -17.60 -0.40 6.91
CA SER A 317 -18.82 -0.70 7.66
C SER A 317 -18.65 -0.41 9.15
N PRO A 318 -19.73 -0.17 9.93
CA PRO A 318 -19.62 0.12 11.36
C PRO A 318 -18.92 -0.95 12.19
N ASP A 319 -18.99 -2.22 11.77
CA ASP A 319 -18.28 -3.34 12.39
C ASP A 319 -16.84 -3.52 11.90
N LEU A 320 -16.38 -2.64 11.00
CA LEU A 320 -15.05 -2.61 10.40
C LEU A 320 -14.68 -3.85 9.56
N THR A 321 -15.65 -4.68 9.18
CA THR A 321 -15.38 -5.92 8.44
C THR A 321 -15.60 -5.82 6.93
N THR A 322 -16.16 -4.72 6.43
CA THR A 322 -16.39 -4.50 4.99
C THR A 322 -15.77 -3.18 4.54
N GLN A 323 -14.92 -3.23 3.53
CA GLN A 323 -14.42 -2.05 2.84
C GLN A 323 -15.16 -1.83 1.53
N THR A 324 -15.55 -0.59 1.25
CA THR A 324 -16.24 -0.18 0.03
C THR A 324 -15.40 0.81 -0.78
N CYS A 325 -15.21 0.52 -2.07
CA CYS A 325 -14.61 1.42 -3.05
C CYS A 325 -15.16 1.15 -4.46
N TYR A 326 -15.92 2.09 -5.02
CA TYR A 326 -16.47 1.98 -6.37
C TYR A 326 -15.51 2.48 -7.46
N LYS A 327 -14.42 3.17 -7.08
CA LYS A 327 -13.37 3.67 -7.98
C LYS A 327 -13.99 4.48 -9.13
N THR A 328 -13.61 4.18 -10.36
CA THR A 328 -14.09 4.83 -11.59
C THR A 328 -15.60 4.67 -11.82
N ARG A 329 -16.26 3.71 -11.17
CA ARG A 329 -17.72 3.50 -11.24
C ARG A 329 -18.49 4.34 -10.22
N ALA A 330 -17.80 5.07 -9.33
CA ALA A 330 -18.42 5.70 -8.18
C ALA A 330 -19.53 6.69 -8.54
N GLU A 331 -19.38 7.51 -9.58
CA GLU A 331 -20.43 8.46 -9.94
C GLU A 331 -21.74 7.80 -10.36
N ALA A 332 -21.65 6.61 -11.00
CA ALA A 332 -22.80 5.91 -11.56
C ALA A 332 -23.42 4.90 -10.58
N GLU A 333 -22.60 4.27 -9.74
CA GLU A 333 -23.00 3.09 -8.98
C GLU A 333 -22.87 3.22 -7.46
N ASP A 334 -22.08 4.19 -6.97
CA ASP A 334 -21.98 4.43 -5.54
C ASP A 334 -23.29 5.07 -5.04
N PRO A 335 -23.96 4.52 -4.01
CA PRO A 335 -25.11 5.18 -3.39
C PRO A 335 -24.83 6.61 -2.92
N LEU A 336 -23.56 6.95 -2.66
CA LEU A 336 -23.10 8.29 -2.29
C LEU A 336 -22.38 9.03 -3.43
N GLY A 337 -22.53 8.57 -4.68
CA GLY A 337 -21.84 9.10 -5.86
C GLY A 337 -22.12 10.59 -6.17
N ALA A 338 -23.21 11.13 -5.63
CA ALA A 338 -23.58 12.55 -5.75
C ALA A 338 -23.04 13.44 -4.60
N THR A 339 -22.25 12.89 -3.68
CA THR A 339 -21.74 13.58 -2.48
C THR A 339 -20.20 13.59 -2.46
N ASP A 340 -19.62 14.33 -1.52
CA ASP A 340 -18.18 14.30 -1.21
C ASP A 340 -17.71 12.95 -0.65
N ARG A 341 -18.64 12.13 -0.16
CA ARG A 341 -18.39 10.78 0.34
C ARG A 341 -18.39 9.70 -0.73
N LEU A 342 -18.38 10.06 -2.03
CA LEU A 342 -18.19 9.07 -3.10
C LEU A 342 -16.85 8.33 -2.92
N THR A 343 -16.83 7.03 -3.19
CA THR A 343 -15.58 6.24 -3.08
C THR A 343 -14.82 6.17 -4.40
N SER A 344 -14.39 7.35 -4.86
CA SER A 344 -13.45 7.56 -5.96
C SER A 344 -12.09 8.04 -5.41
N PHE A 345 -11.20 8.54 -6.24
CA PHE A 345 -9.92 9.08 -5.80
C PHE A 345 -10.07 10.46 -5.14
N TRP A 346 -9.14 10.84 -4.27
CA TRP A 346 -9.22 12.05 -3.45
C TRP A 346 -9.21 13.35 -4.25
N ASP A 347 -8.49 13.37 -5.37
CA ASP A 347 -8.42 14.53 -6.26
C ASP A 347 -9.62 14.62 -7.22
N HIS A 348 -10.59 13.72 -7.08
CA HIS A 348 -11.85 13.83 -7.81
C HIS A 348 -12.58 15.11 -7.40
N PRO A 349 -13.06 15.96 -8.33
CA PRO A 349 -13.66 17.26 -7.99
C PRO A 349 -14.81 17.19 -6.98
N ARG A 350 -15.64 16.14 -7.04
CA ARG A 350 -16.75 15.95 -6.08
C ARG A 350 -16.28 15.67 -4.66
N ALA A 351 -15.12 15.06 -4.46
CA ALA A 351 -14.60 14.76 -3.12
C ALA A 351 -14.25 16.05 -2.35
N GLY A 352 -13.91 17.13 -3.07
CA GLY A 352 -13.66 18.45 -2.49
C GLY A 352 -12.51 18.49 -1.48
N ARG A 353 -11.66 17.46 -1.45
CA ARG A 353 -10.62 17.25 -0.44
C ARG A 353 -9.38 16.62 -1.09
N PRO A 354 -8.59 17.39 -1.84
CA PRO A 354 -7.45 16.85 -2.59
C PRO A 354 -6.44 16.18 -1.65
N ALA A 355 -5.71 15.20 -2.17
CA ALA A 355 -4.71 14.44 -1.41
C ALA A 355 -3.60 15.33 -0.84
N VAL A 356 -3.16 16.33 -1.63
CA VAL A 356 -2.11 17.27 -1.23
C VAL A 356 -2.46 18.08 0.02
N ALA A 357 -3.75 18.30 0.31
CA ALA A 357 -4.16 19.03 1.51
C ALA A 357 -3.67 18.32 2.79
N SER A 358 -3.76 16.99 2.82
CA SER A 358 -3.30 16.16 3.95
C SER A 358 -1.81 15.82 3.84
N MET A 359 -1.38 15.33 2.68
CA MET A 359 -0.06 14.68 2.54
C MET A 359 1.01 15.56 1.90
N GLY A 360 0.67 16.77 1.47
CA GLY A 360 1.53 17.66 0.69
C GLY A 360 1.73 17.21 -0.76
N LEU A 361 1.65 15.91 -1.03
CA LEU A 361 1.82 15.29 -2.35
C LEU A 361 0.61 14.43 -2.68
N THR A 362 0.46 14.04 -3.95
CA THR A 362 -0.63 13.19 -4.43
C THR A 362 -0.17 12.16 -5.45
N GLY A 363 -0.82 11.00 -5.44
CA GLY A 363 -0.71 9.98 -6.47
C GLY A 363 -1.36 10.38 -7.79
N SER A 364 -2.18 11.44 -7.88
CA SER A 364 -2.65 11.90 -9.20
C SER A 364 -1.61 12.72 -9.98
N MET A 365 -0.50 13.11 -9.33
CA MET A 365 0.62 13.84 -9.94
C MET A 365 1.87 12.99 -10.13
N GLY A 366 1.91 11.83 -9.49
CA GLY A 366 2.85 10.75 -9.75
C GLY A 366 2.06 9.46 -9.66
N VAL A 367 2.14 8.59 -10.66
CA VAL A 367 1.62 7.23 -10.48
C VAL A 367 2.79 6.31 -10.63
N TYR A 368 3.32 6.12 -11.84
CA TYR A 368 4.31 5.08 -12.03
C TYR A 368 5.73 5.57 -12.29
N ALA A 369 6.67 4.86 -11.67
CA ALA A 369 8.08 4.92 -11.97
C ALA A 369 8.69 3.51 -11.86
N GLY A 370 9.65 3.17 -12.72
CA GLY A 370 10.28 1.85 -12.62
C GLY A 370 9.38 0.67 -12.99
N TRP A 371 8.15 0.90 -13.47
CA TRP A 371 7.16 -0.16 -13.74
C TRP A 371 6.65 -0.08 -15.18
N SER A 372 6.51 -1.23 -15.85
CA SER A 372 6.23 -1.28 -17.29
C SER A 372 7.23 -0.43 -18.12
N ARG A 373 6.73 0.52 -18.92
CA ARG A 373 7.50 1.57 -19.62
C ARG A 373 7.40 2.93 -18.95
N CYS A 374 6.79 2.99 -17.78
CA CYS A 374 6.60 4.24 -17.06
C CYS A 374 7.88 4.60 -16.31
N ALA A 375 8.67 5.50 -16.91
CA ALA A 375 9.97 5.93 -16.41
C ALA A 375 10.89 4.76 -15.97
N ALA A 376 10.78 3.60 -16.63
CA ALA A 376 11.47 2.38 -16.22
C ALA A 376 13.00 2.47 -16.33
N HIS A 377 13.49 3.29 -17.27
CA HIS A 377 14.90 3.61 -17.48
C HIS A 377 15.27 4.99 -16.90
N GLY A 378 14.46 5.50 -15.96
CA GLY A 378 14.68 6.77 -15.29
C GLY A 378 15.80 6.72 -14.24
N ALA A 379 15.87 7.75 -13.40
CA ALA A 379 16.94 7.92 -12.41
C ALA A 379 17.00 6.81 -11.35
N GLY A 380 15.87 6.15 -11.05
CA GLY A 380 15.76 5.13 -10.00
C GLY A 380 15.87 5.66 -8.57
N GLY A 381 16.17 6.95 -8.40
CA GLY A 381 16.21 7.63 -7.11
C GLY A 381 15.69 9.05 -7.25
N PHE A 382 15.85 9.86 -6.19
CA PHE A 382 15.43 11.26 -6.20
C PHE A 382 16.63 12.18 -6.44
N THR A 383 16.58 12.98 -7.52
CA THR A 383 17.53 14.08 -7.74
C THR A 383 17.32 15.14 -6.67
N LEU A 384 18.38 15.51 -5.96
CA LEU A 384 18.31 16.44 -4.83
C LEU A 384 18.45 17.89 -5.28
N TYR A 385 17.55 18.75 -4.76
CA TYR A 385 17.56 20.18 -5.03
C TYR A 385 17.90 21.02 -3.79
N ARG A 386 17.72 20.47 -2.59
CA ARG A 386 17.98 21.16 -1.32
C ARG A 386 18.86 20.30 -0.40
N PRO A 387 20.16 20.10 -0.72
CA PRO A 387 21.05 19.20 0.02
C PRO A 387 21.28 19.62 1.49
N ASP A 388 21.15 20.90 1.80
CA ASP A 388 21.30 21.44 3.15
C ASP A 388 20.08 21.17 4.06
N HIS A 389 19.01 20.57 3.53
CA HIS A 389 17.83 20.22 4.30
C HIS A 389 18.18 19.27 5.46
N TRP A 390 17.58 19.49 6.64
CA TRP A 390 17.92 18.78 7.87
C TRP A 390 17.83 17.25 7.73
N ALA A 391 16.88 16.76 6.92
CA ALA A 391 16.71 15.34 6.67
C ALA A 391 17.91 14.69 5.96
N LEU A 392 18.66 15.47 5.16
CA LEU A 392 19.82 15.01 4.40
C LEU A 392 21.14 15.16 5.16
N LYS A 393 21.12 15.71 6.38
CA LYS A 393 22.32 15.90 7.18
C LYS A 393 23.08 14.59 7.39
N GLY A 394 24.36 14.58 7.01
CA GLY A 394 25.25 13.43 7.16
C GLY A 394 25.17 12.39 6.03
N THR A 395 24.35 12.63 5.00
CA THR A 395 24.33 11.78 3.78
C THR A 395 25.58 11.97 2.92
N GLY A 396 26.12 13.20 2.89
CA GLY A 396 27.22 13.60 2.01
C GLY A 396 26.79 13.92 0.58
N LEU A 397 25.49 13.88 0.28
CA LEU A 397 24.94 14.18 -1.05
C LEU A 397 24.77 15.69 -1.25
N GLY A 398 25.05 16.16 -2.47
CA GLY A 398 24.96 17.55 -2.89
C GLY A 398 23.78 17.84 -3.83
N TYR A 399 23.71 19.08 -4.31
CA TYR A 399 22.73 19.52 -5.31
C TYR A 399 22.96 18.76 -6.63
N GLY A 400 21.92 18.13 -7.16
CA GLY A 400 21.95 17.33 -8.39
C GLY A 400 22.33 15.86 -8.18
N ASP A 401 22.80 15.47 -7.00
CA ASP A 401 23.04 14.04 -6.69
C ASP A 401 21.72 13.28 -6.58
N VAL A 402 21.76 11.97 -6.82
CA VAL A 402 20.58 11.10 -6.83
C VAL A 402 20.58 10.19 -5.60
N LEU A 403 19.64 10.39 -4.70
CA LEU A 403 19.44 9.56 -3.52
C LEU A 403 18.73 8.25 -3.90
N GLY A 404 19.33 7.10 -3.59
CA GLY A 404 18.66 5.80 -3.67
C GLY A 404 18.60 5.14 -5.04
N ALA A 405 19.35 5.65 -6.02
CA ALA A 405 19.34 5.13 -7.39
C ALA A 405 19.78 3.65 -7.48
N ALA A 406 20.78 3.26 -6.68
CA ALA A 406 21.32 1.90 -6.67
C ALA A 406 20.26 0.88 -6.23
N SER A 407 19.46 1.25 -5.22
CA SER A 407 18.39 0.40 -4.69
C SER A 407 17.04 0.59 -5.38
N LYS A 408 16.95 1.51 -6.36
CA LYS A 408 15.73 1.87 -7.07
C LYS A 408 14.60 2.34 -6.15
N ILE A 409 14.91 3.22 -5.19
CA ILE A 409 13.92 3.67 -4.20
C ILE A 409 12.82 4.56 -4.80
N PHE A 410 13.02 5.11 -5.99
CA PHE A 410 12.00 5.84 -6.75
C PHE A 410 11.35 4.85 -7.72
N GLY A 411 10.26 4.20 -7.29
CA GLY A 411 9.77 3.06 -8.06
C GLY A 411 8.43 2.49 -7.59
N TYR A 412 7.89 1.65 -8.46
CA TYR A 412 6.52 1.17 -8.47
C TYR A 412 5.54 2.33 -8.60
N GLU A 413 5.19 2.95 -7.47
CA GLU A 413 4.35 4.13 -7.44
C GLU A 413 4.91 5.24 -6.54
N VAL A 414 4.69 6.49 -6.95
CA VAL A 414 5.31 7.69 -6.34
C VAL A 414 4.31 8.83 -6.23
N ASP A 415 4.42 9.68 -5.21
CA ASP A 415 3.55 10.86 -5.07
C ASP A 415 4.26 12.14 -5.49
N GLY A 416 3.56 12.99 -6.23
CA GLY A 416 4.10 14.24 -6.77
C GLY A 416 3.26 15.46 -6.43
N ILE A 417 3.62 16.58 -7.02
CA ILE A 417 2.84 17.82 -7.00
C ILE A 417 3.10 18.61 -8.28
N ASP A 418 2.14 19.44 -8.70
CA ASP A 418 2.40 20.43 -9.75
C ASP A 418 3.40 21.48 -9.22
N TYR A 419 4.38 21.85 -10.04
CA TYR A 419 5.51 22.66 -9.59
C TYR A 419 6.07 23.55 -10.71
N GLU A 420 6.71 24.64 -10.31
CA GLU A 420 7.51 25.47 -11.20
C GLU A 420 8.96 25.56 -10.71
N THR A 421 9.88 25.76 -11.65
CA THR A 421 11.30 25.94 -11.32
C THR A 421 11.63 27.43 -11.30
N ARG A 422 12.13 27.90 -10.16
CA ARG A 422 12.62 29.29 -10.01
C ARG A 422 14.10 29.23 -9.66
N HIS A 423 14.95 29.81 -10.51
CA HIS A 423 16.41 29.83 -10.34
C HIS A 423 17.04 28.45 -10.04
N GLY A 424 16.54 27.39 -10.68
CA GLY A 424 17.04 26.03 -10.51
C GLY A 424 16.42 25.23 -9.36
N LEU A 425 15.56 25.84 -8.53
CA LEU A 425 14.87 25.14 -7.45
C LEU A 425 13.39 24.90 -7.78
N PRO A 426 12.83 23.72 -7.46
CA PRO A 426 11.41 23.45 -7.61
C PRO A 426 10.60 24.05 -6.46
N TYR A 427 9.46 24.64 -6.80
CA TYR A 427 8.47 25.19 -5.87
C TYR A 427 7.08 24.70 -6.27
N PRO A 428 6.19 24.38 -5.31
CA PRO A 428 4.81 24.07 -5.63
C PRO A 428 4.18 25.17 -6.49
N ALA A 429 3.43 24.77 -7.51
CA ALA A 429 2.64 25.70 -8.30
C ALA A 429 1.49 26.28 -7.47
N GLU A 430 0.98 27.43 -7.89
CA GLU A 430 -0.22 28.01 -7.29
C GLU A 430 -1.45 27.12 -7.55
N GLY A 431 -2.43 27.15 -6.64
CA GLY A 431 -3.70 26.44 -6.82
C GLY A 431 -3.63 24.91 -6.69
N THR A 432 -2.55 24.37 -6.12
CA THR A 432 -2.40 22.92 -5.89
C THR A 432 -3.38 22.35 -4.87
N GLY A 433 -3.88 23.17 -3.94
CA GLY A 433 -4.75 22.73 -2.83
C GLY A 433 -4.01 22.46 -1.52
N LEU A 434 -2.73 22.87 -1.41
CA LEU A 434 -1.99 22.89 -0.15
C LEU A 434 -2.68 23.80 0.88
N GLU A 435 -2.68 23.38 2.14
CA GLU A 435 -3.17 24.15 3.30
C GLU A 435 -2.02 24.69 4.17
N GLY A 436 -0.80 24.65 3.65
CA GLY A 436 0.42 25.01 4.37
C GLY A 436 1.64 25.13 3.43
N GLU A 437 2.81 25.42 3.99
CA GLU A 437 4.04 25.58 3.21
C GLU A 437 4.66 24.22 2.84
N LEU A 438 5.04 24.03 1.59
CA LEU A 438 5.72 22.81 1.13
C LEU A 438 7.08 23.11 0.51
N THR A 439 8.11 22.42 1.00
CA THR A 439 9.47 22.44 0.46
C THR A 439 9.76 21.15 -0.28
N ILE A 440 10.02 21.24 -1.59
CA ILE A 440 10.43 20.08 -2.41
C ILE A 440 11.93 19.82 -2.22
N ILE A 441 12.31 18.73 -1.57
CA ILE A 441 13.70 18.43 -1.22
C ILE A 441 14.42 17.76 -2.39
N GLY A 442 13.75 16.78 -3.00
CA GLY A 442 14.22 16.02 -4.15
C GLY A 442 13.05 15.63 -5.05
N LEU A 443 13.33 15.46 -6.34
CA LEU A 443 12.30 15.16 -7.34
C LEU A 443 12.87 14.28 -8.46
N SER A 444 12.03 13.42 -9.02
CA SER A 444 12.29 12.75 -10.30
C SER A 444 11.00 12.59 -11.10
N LEU A 445 11.14 12.35 -12.41
CA LEU A 445 10.02 12.31 -13.32
C LEU A 445 9.31 10.95 -13.27
N ALA A 446 7.98 11.00 -13.29
CA ALA A 446 7.09 9.84 -13.30
C ALA A 446 6.09 9.99 -14.45
N THR A 447 5.41 8.91 -14.81
CA THR A 447 4.40 8.97 -15.87
C THR A 447 3.31 7.93 -15.69
N THR A 448 2.09 8.26 -16.09
CA THR A 448 0.95 7.33 -16.14
C THR A 448 0.82 6.64 -17.49
N LEU A 449 1.77 6.88 -18.40
CA LEU A 449 1.74 6.40 -19.78
C LEU A 449 2.91 5.46 -20.07
N ALA A 450 2.59 4.24 -20.47
CA ALA A 450 3.56 3.27 -20.96
C ALA A 450 3.96 3.60 -22.40
N HIS A 451 5.11 4.26 -22.58
CA HIS A 451 5.62 4.62 -23.90
C HIS A 451 5.93 3.40 -24.77
N HIS A 452 5.59 3.49 -26.05
CA HIS A 452 5.90 2.48 -27.07
C HIS A 452 6.18 3.14 -28.42
N THR A 453 6.91 2.44 -29.29
CA THR A 453 7.29 2.89 -30.64
C THR A 453 6.49 2.17 -31.75
N GLY A 454 5.73 1.13 -31.39
CA GLY A 454 4.73 0.51 -32.25
C GLY A 454 4.12 -0.76 -31.63
N PRO A 455 3.38 -1.57 -32.40
CA PRO A 455 2.73 -2.79 -31.89
C PRO A 455 3.68 -3.88 -31.33
N HIS A 456 4.98 -3.76 -31.61
CA HIS A 456 5.98 -4.75 -31.22
C HIS A 456 6.46 -4.56 -29.76
N ASP A 457 6.44 -3.34 -29.23
CA ASP A 457 6.87 -2.98 -27.88
C ASP A 457 5.75 -2.39 -27.00
N MET A 458 4.52 -2.35 -27.52
CA MET A 458 3.33 -1.88 -26.81
C MET A 458 2.99 -2.73 -25.58
N ASP A 459 2.63 -2.05 -24.50
CA ASP A 459 2.08 -2.62 -23.28
C ASP A 459 0.55 -2.53 -23.30
N PHE A 460 -0.11 -3.65 -23.03
CA PHE A 460 -1.57 -3.74 -22.99
C PHE A 460 -2.12 -3.70 -21.56
N PHE A 461 -1.25 -3.72 -20.55
CA PHE A 461 -1.66 -3.68 -19.17
C PHE A 461 -1.79 -2.25 -18.65
N VAL A 462 -0.69 -1.48 -18.60
CA VAL A 462 -0.75 -0.06 -18.20
C VAL A 462 -1.21 0.79 -19.38
N GLY A 463 -0.52 0.69 -20.52
CA GLY A 463 -0.90 1.36 -21.75
C GLY A 463 -1.11 2.88 -21.56
N THR A 464 -2.30 3.36 -21.94
CA THR A 464 -2.72 4.77 -21.84
C THR A 464 -3.89 5.00 -20.86
N LEU A 465 -4.47 3.94 -20.30
CA LEU A 465 -5.78 4.01 -19.63
C LEU A 465 -5.78 5.00 -18.47
N ASP A 466 -4.78 4.94 -17.60
CA ASP A 466 -4.69 5.84 -16.44
C ASP A 466 -4.45 7.31 -16.88
N ALA A 467 -3.65 7.52 -17.93
CA ALA A 467 -3.45 8.85 -18.51
C ALA A 467 -4.75 9.41 -19.12
N GLU A 468 -5.56 8.57 -19.75
CA GLU A 468 -6.86 8.95 -20.31
C GLU A 468 -7.89 9.25 -19.22
N GLU A 469 -7.88 8.50 -18.12
CA GLU A 469 -8.74 8.75 -16.95
C GLU A 469 -8.41 10.10 -16.31
N VAL A 470 -7.11 10.36 -16.06
CA VAL A 470 -6.66 11.65 -15.53
C VAL A 470 -6.99 12.78 -16.51
N ALA A 471 -6.82 12.55 -17.82
CA ALA A 471 -7.16 13.54 -18.84
C ALA A 471 -8.66 13.88 -18.83
N ARG A 472 -9.52 12.86 -18.80
CA ARG A 472 -10.98 13.03 -18.71
C ARG A 472 -11.36 13.82 -17.47
N THR A 473 -10.78 13.49 -16.32
CA THR A 473 -11.22 14.04 -15.04
C THR A 473 -10.67 15.44 -14.78
N ARG A 474 -9.41 15.69 -15.12
CA ARG A 474 -8.75 16.98 -14.86
C ARG A 474 -9.00 18.00 -15.97
N TYR A 475 -9.07 17.55 -17.22
CA TYR A 475 -9.19 18.44 -18.39
C TYR A 475 -10.52 18.30 -19.13
N GLY A 476 -11.43 17.43 -18.67
CA GLY A 476 -12.78 17.27 -19.21
C GLY A 476 -12.87 16.49 -20.53
N ALA A 477 -11.75 16.11 -21.13
CA ALA A 477 -11.70 15.45 -22.42
C ALA A 477 -10.52 14.49 -22.54
N VAL A 478 -10.64 13.50 -23.43
CA VAL A 478 -9.54 12.61 -23.84
C VAL A 478 -9.16 12.99 -25.26
N THR A 479 -8.08 13.73 -25.38
CA THR A 479 -7.46 14.18 -26.64
C THR A 479 -5.95 13.96 -26.55
N PRO A 480 -5.20 13.91 -27.67
CA PRO A 480 -3.74 13.78 -27.62
C PRO A 480 -3.05 14.84 -26.74
N GLU A 481 -3.59 16.06 -26.72
CA GLU A 481 -3.08 17.16 -25.89
C GLU A 481 -3.31 16.90 -24.39
N THR A 482 -4.55 16.59 -24.01
CA THR A 482 -4.92 16.36 -22.60
C THR A 482 -4.30 15.09 -22.02
N VAL A 483 -4.15 14.03 -22.82
CA VAL A 483 -3.37 12.83 -22.45
C VAL A 483 -1.89 13.16 -22.31
N GLY A 484 -1.34 13.99 -23.20
CA GLY A 484 0.02 14.49 -23.07
C GLY A 484 0.23 15.24 -21.75
N LEU A 485 -0.70 16.12 -21.38
CA LEU A 485 -0.67 16.85 -20.11
C LEU A 485 -0.81 15.90 -18.90
N ALA A 486 -1.79 15.01 -18.94
CA ALA A 486 -2.09 14.06 -17.86
C ALA A 486 -0.99 13.01 -17.64
N SER A 487 -0.24 12.65 -18.68
CA SER A 487 0.79 11.61 -18.61
C SER A 487 2.10 12.07 -17.98
N ARG A 488 2.38 13.38 -17.93
CA ARG A 488 3.66 13.90 -17.44
C ARG A 488 3.54 14.27 -15.96
N GLY A 489 4.15 13.45 -15.11
CA GLY A 489 4.13 13.63 -13.66
C GLY A 489 5.52 13.67 -13.04
N ASN A 490 5.54 13.58 -11.73
CA ASN A 490 6.75 13.53 -10.92
C ASN A 490 6.49 12.75 -9.62
N GLY A 491 7.57 12.38 -8.94
CA GLY A 491 7.53 12.02 -7.53
C GLY A 491 8.50 12.90 -6.74
N CYS A 492 8.11 13.25 -5.52
CA CYS A 492 8.84 14.18 -4.68
C CYS A 492 9.20 13.59 -3.31
N ILE A 493 10.35 14.00 -2.77
CA ILE A 493 10.57 14.07 -1.33
C ILE A 493 10.20 15.50 -0.91
N ALA A 494 9.29 15.66 0.05
CA ALA A 494 8.80 16.95 0.50
C ALA A 494 8.73 17.07 2.02
N ASP A 495 8.99 18.28 2.53
CA ASP A 495 8.69 18.71 3.88
C ASP A 495 7.49 19.68 3.81
N TYR A 496 6.35 19.25 4.34
CA TYR A 496 5.07 19.97 4.33
C TYR A 496 4.70 20.42 5.74
N ARG A 497 4.56 21.73 5.94
CA ARG A 497 4.25 22.36 7.22
C ARG A 497 2.79 22.79 7.24
N ARG A 498 1.99 22.13 8.09
CA ARG A 498 0.54 22.30 8.20
C ARG A 498 0.15 22.46 9.67
N GLY A 499 -0.67 23.48 9.96
CA GLY A 499 -1.07 23.83 11.32
C GLY A 499 0.15 24.04 12.22
N ARG A 500 0.22 23.33 13.35
CA ARG A 500 1.42 23.31 14.21
C ARG A 500 2.35 22.12 13.96
N GLY A 501 1.97 21.21 13.08
CA GLY A 501 2.67 19.97 12.79
C GLY A 501 3.36 19.97 11.44
N ALA A 502 3.68 18.77 10.96
CA ALA A 502 4.37 18.58 9.70
C ALA A 502 4.19 17.18 9.12
N VAL A 503 4.33 17.07 7.81
CA VAL A 503 4.45 15.80 7.08
C VAL A 503 5.78 15.80 6.33
N PHE A 504 6.65 14.84 6.64
CA PHE A 504 7.78 14.50 5.77
C PHE A 504 7.31 13.37 4.86
N ASN A 505 7.13 13.67 3.58
CA ASN A 505 6.64 12.73 2.60
C ASN A 505 7.77 12.34 1.64
N ALA A 506 8.22 11.09 1.68
CA ALA A 506 9.23 10.57 0.77
C ALA A 506 8.65 10.15 -0.59
N GLY A 507 7.32 10.12 -0.73
CA GLY A 507 6.61 10.02 -2.01
C GLY A 507 6.97 8.81 -2.86
N SER A 508 7.23 7.64 -2.27
CA SER A 508 7.52 6.41 -3.01
C SER A 508 7.20 5.15 -2.23
N CYS A 509 6.57 4.17 -2.90
CA CYS A 509 6.33 2.83 -2.36
C CYS A 509 7.64 2.07 -2.08
N GLU A 510 8.67 2.33 -2.87
CA GLU A 510 9.91 1.56 -2.86
C GLU A 510 11.03 2.17 -2.02
N TRP A 511 10.71 3.15 -1.15
CA TRP A 511 11.68 3.67 -0.17
C TRP A 511 12.38 2.54 0.61
N VAL A 512 11.61 1.51 0.97
CA VAL A 512 12.10 0.35 1.72
C VAL A 512 13.17 -0.47 0.98
N ALA A 513 13.23 -0.41 -0.35
CA ALA A 513 14.28 -1.10 -1.12
C ALA A 513 15.69 -0.64 -0.73
N GLY A 514 15.85 0.64 -0.38
CA GLY A 514 17.11 1.18 0.15
C GLY A 514 17.44 0.65 1.54
N LEU A 515 16.44 0.40 2.38
CA LEU A 515 16.64 -0.17 3.72
C LEU A 515 16.99 -1.66 3.65
N ILE A 516 16.33 -2.40 2.75
CA ILE A 516 16.64 -3.81 2.44
C ILE A 516 18.09 -3.93 1.95
N SER A 517 18.49 -3.04 1.04
CA SER A 517 19.84 -3.03 0.45
C SER A 517 20.90 -2.39 1.34
N ARG A 518 20.52 -1.86 2.52
CA ARG A 518 21.39 -1.15 3.46
C ARG A 518 22.12 0.02 2.81
N GLU A 519 21.44 0.74 1.92
CA GLU A 519 21.97 1.92 1.26
C GLU A 519 22.10 3.07 2.27
N ARG A 520 23.34 3.39 2.64
CA ARG A 520 23.66 4.29 3.76
C ARG A 520 22.96 5.64 3.69
N PRO A 521 22.94 6.40 2.57
CA PRO A 521 22.21 7.66 2.51
C PRO A 521 20.72 7.53 2.83
N VAL A 522 20.07 6.45 2.36
CA VAL A 522 18.64 6.19 2.62
C VAL A 522 18.41 5.87 4.11
N GLU A 523 19.27 5.06 4.72
CA GLU A 523 19.19 4.78 6.16
C GLU A 523 19.41 6.05 7.00
N VAL A 524 20.34 6.92 6.61
CA VAL A 524 20.61 8.19 7.28
C VAL A 524 19.40 9.11 7.21
N VAL A 525 18.81 9.30 6.03
CA VAL A 525 17.59 10.13 5.88
C VAL A 525 16.46 9.57 6.71
N THR A 526 16.21 8.25 6.62
CA THR A 526 15.16 7.57 7.40
C THR A 526 15.36 7.82 8.90
N ARG A 527 16.58 7.64 9.41
CA ARG A 527 16.89 7.86 10.82
C ARG A 527 16.73 9.33 11.23
N ASN A 528 17.17 10.28 10.41
CA ASN A 528 17.01 11.70 10.67
C ASN A 528 15.53 12.07 10.80
N VAL A 529 14.68 11.58 9.89
CA VAL A 529 13.24 11.83 9.91
C VAL A 529 12.58 11.17 11.12
N LEU A 530 12.97 9.93 11.47
CA LEU A 530 12.38 9.20 12.59
C LEU A 530 12.83 9.67 13.97
N LEU A 531 14.03 10.22 14.13
CA LEU A 531 14.61 10.53 15.44
C LEU A 531 15.05 11.99 15.60
N GLY A 532 15.22 12.72 14.51
CA GLY A 532 15.67 14.11 14.51
C GLY A 532 14.60 15.08 14.96
N ASP A 533 15.03 16.30 15.25
CA ASP A 533 14.18 17.45 15.48
C ASP A 533 13.76 18.06 14.14
N TRP A 534 12.46 18.27 13.94
CA TRP A 534 11.93 18.87 12.72
C TRP A 534 11.81 20.39 12.84
N GLY A 535 12.16 20.96 14.00
CA GLY A 535 12.07 22.39 14.30
C GLY A 535 10.63 22.93 14.33
N GLN A 536 10.46 24.14 14.87
CA GLN A 536 9.35 25.01 14.50
C GLN A 536 9.78 25.86 13.31
N ALA A 537 8.90 26.10 12.34
CA ALA A 537 9.19 26.78 11.08
C ALA A 537 10.02 28.06 11.31
N ALA A 538 11.32 28.00 10.99
CA ALA A 538 12.06 29.18 10.64
C ALA A 538 11.94 29.29 9.13
N SER A 539 11.11 30.24 8.67
CA SER A 539 11.18 30.72 7.30
C SER A 539 12.61 31.20 7.05
N THR A 540 13.43 30.34 6.45
CA THR A 540 14.80 30.66 6.06
C THR A 540 14.89 30.95 4.57
N ASP A 541 13.81 31.38 3.93
CA ASP A 541 13.89 31.91 2.58
C ASP A 541 14.14 33.43 2.63
N PRO A 542 15.39 33.90 2.43
CA PRO A 542 15.67 35.33 2.35
C PRO A 542 14.90 36.04 1.23
N LEU A 543 14.34 35.33 0.24
CA LEU A 543 13.51 35.93 -0.81
C LEU A 543 12.06 36.21 -0.37
N PHE A 544 11.56 35.54 0.66
CA PHE A 544 10.21 35.81 1.20
C PHE A 544 10.20 37.08 2.06
N ALA A 545 11.27 37.34 2.81
CA ALA A 545 11.42 38.56 3.61
C ALA A 545 11.46 39.84 2.74
N ALA A 546 11.89 39.73 1.48
CA ALA A 546 11.99 40.87 0.57
C ALA A 546 10.64 41.32 -0.05
N ARG A 547 9.61 40.47 -0.04
CA ARG A 547 8.29 40.79 -0.63
C ARG A 547 7.34 41.57 0.31
N HIS A 548 7.71 41.74 1.59
CA HIS A 548 6.90 42.45 2.58
C HIS A 548 7.54 43.74 3.12
N MET A 549 8.60 44.25 2.48
CA MET A 549 9.21 45.55 2.78
C MET A 549 9.22 46.50 1.57
N GLY A 550 8.25 46.40 0.67
CA GLY A 550 8.09 47.28 -0.50
C GLY A 550 6.82 48.09 -0.44
#